data_AF-A0A7D6IV70-F1
#
_entry.id   AF-A0A7D6IV70-F1
#
_cell.length_a   1.000
_cell.length_b   1.000
_cell.length_c   1.000
_cell.angle_alpha   90.00
_cell.angle_beta   90.00
_cell.angle_gamma   90.00
#
_symmetry.space_group_name_H-M   'P 1'
#
loop_
_entity.id
_entity.type
_entity.pdbx_description
1 polymer ?
#
loop_
_entity_poly.entity_id
_entity_poly.type
_entity_poly.pdbx_seq_one_letter_code
_entity_poly.pdbx_strand_id
1 'polypeptide(L)'
;MTIPQSDASLAAVDQFDPAAGGASAYDTPLGITNPPIDELLDRVSSKYALVIYAAKRARQINDYYNQLGEGILEYVGPLVEPGLQEKPLSIAMREIHADLLEHTEGE
;
A
#
# COMPACT_ATOMS: atom_id res chain seq x y z
N MET A 1 -18.01 48.63 -23.60
CA MET A 1 -16.60 48.21 -23.69
C MET A 1 -16.37 47.28 -22.50
N THR A 2 -16.42 45.98 -22.73
CA THR A 2 -16.52 44.92 -21.71
C THR A 2 -15.14 44.46 -21.26
N ILE A 3 -14.95 44.30 -19.95
CA ILE A 3 -13.77 43.68 -19.33
C ILE A 3 -13.91 42.16 -19.45
N PRO A 4 -12.88 41.40 -19.86
CA PRO A 4 -12.93 39.94 -19.83
C PRO A 4 -12.56 39.46 -18.43
N GLN A 5 -13.50 38.84 -17.71
CA GLN A 5 -13.14 37.98 -16.57
C GLN A 5 -12.84 36.58 -17.09
N SER A 6 -11.56 36.24 -17.04
CA SER A 6 -11.08 34.88 -16.96
C SER A 6 -11.56 34.26 -15.64
N ASP A 7 -12.36 33.21 -15.72
CA ASP A 7 -12.48 32.27 -14.62
C ASP A 7 -12.40 30.86 -15.17
N ALA A 8 -11.33 30.17 -14.77
CA ALA A 8 -11.03 28.81 -15.15
C ALA A 8 -12.10 27.91 -14.56
N SER A 9 -12.72 27.08 -15.40
CA SER A 9 -13.68 26.07 -14.99
C SER A 9 -13.03 25.06 -14.05
N LEU A 10 -13.24 25.24 -12.74
CA LEU A 10 -13.11 24.21 -11.72
C LEU A 10 -14.26 23.20 -11.90
N ALA A 11 -14.15 22.37 -12.93
CA ALA A 11 -15.08 21.28 -13.19
C ALA A 11 -14.29 19.97 -13.33
N ALA A 12 -13.73 19.52 -12.20
CA ALA A 12 -13.22 18.17 -12.06
C ALA A 12 -13.48 17.71 -10.61
N VAL A 13 -14.73 17.81 -10.19
CA VAL A 13 -15.27 17.03 -9.08
C VAL A 13 -16.46 16.26 -9.61
N ASP A 14 -16.37 14.94 -9.46
CA ASP A 14 -17.41 13.95 -9.73
C ASP A 14 -17.66 13.57 -11.20
N GLN A 15 -16.74 12.78 -11.77
CA GLN A 15 -17.07 11.88 -12.86
C GLN A 15 -17.23 10.46 -12.33
N PHE A 16 -18.44 10.16 -11.86
CA PHE A 16 -18.88 8.79 -11.60
C PHE A 16 -19.03 8.08 -12.94
N ASP A 17 -18.14 7.14 -13.25
CA ASP A 17 -18.27 6.23 -14.40
C ASP A 17 -18.99 4.95 -13.95
N PRO A 18 -20.27 4.76 -14.32
CA PRO A 18 -21.07 3.62 -13.88
C PRO A 18 -20.73 2.31 -14.61
N ALA A 19 -19.73 2.29 -15.51
CA ALA A 19 -19.42 1.14 -16.36
C ALA A 19 -18.22 0.28 -15.88
N ALA A 20 -17.56 0.64 -14.77
CA ALA A 20 -16.49 -0.19 -14.20
C ALA A 20 -17.07 -1.39 -13.42
N GLY A 21 -17.33 -2.48 -14.15
CA GLY A 21 -17.83 -3.74 -13.62
C GLY A 21 -16.84 -4.43 -12.65
N GLY A 22 -17.40 -4.90 -11.53
CA GLY A 22 -16.72 -5.61 -10.45
C GLY A 22 -16.95 -4.88 -9.14
N ALA A 23 -18.02 -5.21 -8.42
CA ALA A 23 -18.49 -4.49 -7.25
C ALA A 23 -17.46 -4.48 -6.11
N SER A 24 -16.54 -3.51 -6.13
CA SER A 24 -15.93 -3.02 -4.92
C SER A 24 -17.06 -2.38 -4.10
N ALA A 25 -17.37 -2.96 -2.94
CA ALA A 25 -18.39 -2.43 -2.04
C ALA A 25 -18.00 -1.07 -1.41
N TYR A 26 -16.82 -0.55 -1.77
CA TYR A 26 -16.20 0.65 -1.24
C TYR A 26 -15.48 1.43 -2.36
N ASP A 27 -15.36 2.75 -2.18
CA ASP A 27 -14.60 3.62 -3.07
C ASP A 27 -13.11 3.29 -3.05
N THR A 28 -12.40 3.54 -4.15
CA THR A 28 -10.96 3.27 -4.26
C THR A 28 -10.18 3.85 -3.06
N PRO A 29 -9.47 3.02 -2.28
CA PRO A 29 -8.77 3.47 -1.08
C PRO A 29 -7.57 4.36 -1.44
N LEU A 30 -7.32 5.38 -0.62
CA LEU A 30 -6.26 6.36 -0.84
C LEU A 30 -5.37 6.50 0.39
N GLY A 31 -4.06 6.58 0.16
CA GLY A 31 -3.08 6.74 1.24
C GLY A 31 -3.08 5.54 2.20
N ILE A 32 -3.24 5.80 3.50
CA ILE A 32 -3.14 4.77 4.55
C ILE A 32 -4.23 3.70 4.49
N THR A 33 -5.36 3.96 3.82
CA THR A 33 -6.45 2.99 3.68
C THR A 33 -6.22 2.00 2.53
N ASN A 34 -5.13 2.17 1.77
CA ASN A 34 -4.71 1.26 0.72
C ASN A 34 -3.47 0.47 1.20
N PRO A 35 -3.51 -0.87 1.24
CA PRO A 35 -4.64 -1.75 0.90
C PRO A 35 -5.80 -1.74 1.92
N PRO A 36 -7.03 -2.11 1.50
CA PRO A 36 -8.18 -2.20 2.38
C PRO A 36 -7.92 -3.15 3.56
N ILE A 37 -8.33 -2.73 4.76
CA ILE A 37 -8.04 -3.49 5.97
C ILE A 37 -8.72 -4.85 6.01
N ASP A 38 -9.94 -4.98 5.47
CA ASP A 38 -10.69 -6.23 5.50
C ASP A 38 -9.97 -7.32 4.68
N GLU A 39 -9.45 -6.95 3.51
CA GLU A 39 -8.67 -7.86 2.67
C GLU A 39 -7.33 -8.26 3.31
N LEU A 40 -6.73 -7.39 4.12
CA LEU A 40 -5.55 -7.76 4.91
C LEU A 40 -5.89 -8.73 6.03
N LEU A 41 -7.07 -8.58 6.63
CA LEU A 41 -7.52 -9.45 7.73
C LEU A 41 -7.92 -10.85 7.25
N ASP A 42 -8.24 -11.04 5.98
CA ASP A 42 -8.44 -12.36 5.39
C ASP A 42 -7.16 -13.22 5.35
N ARG A 43 -5.99 -12.59 5.52
CA ARG A 43 -4.67 -13.22 5.38
C ARG A 43 -3.97 -13.51 6.70
N VAL A 44 -4.60 -13.17 7.81
CA VAL A 44 -4.02 -13.29 9.16
C VAL A 44 -5.07 -13.73 10.16
N SER A 45 -4.64 -14.29 11.29
CA SER A 45 -5.58 -14.75 12.33
C SER A 45 -6.31 -13.61 13.06
N SER A 46 -5.68 -12.44 13.17
CA SER A 46 -6.17 -11.34 13.97
C SER A 46 -5.51 -10.00 13.61
N LYS A 47 -6.14 -8.90 14.04
CA LYS A 47 -5.56 -7.54 13.92
C LYS A 47 -4.16 -7.46 14.53
N TYR A 48 -3.91 -8.17 15.62
CA TYR A 48 -2.61 -8.18 16.30
C TYR A 48 -1.55 -8.95 15.50
N ALA A 49 -1.94 -10.09 14.92
CA ALA A 49 -1.06 -10.86 14.05
C ALA A 49 -0.62 -10.03 12.83
N LEU A 50 -1.54 -9.30 12.19
CA LEU A 50 -1.23 -8.39 11.09
C LEU A 50 -0.18 -7.34 11.47
N VAL A 51 -0.33 -6.72 12.65
CA VAL A 51 0.62 -5.70 13.13
C VAL A 51 2.03 -6.27 13.24
N ILE A 52 2.18 -7.45 13.87
CA ILE A 52 3.50 -8.07 14.05
C ILE A 52 4.07 -8.53 12.72
N TYR A 53 3.25 -9.16 11.88
CA TYR A 53 3.66 -9.66 10.58
C TYR A 53 4.24 -8.54 9.72
N ALA A 54 3.48 -7.47 9.55
CA ALA A 54 3.90 -6.32 8.77
C ALA A 54 5.07 -5.57 9.39
N ALA A 55 5.12 -5.42 10.72
CA ALA A 55 6.23 -4.76 11.40
C ALA A 55 7.54 -5.51 11.23
N LYS A 56 7.53 -6.85 11.34
CA LYS A 56 8.71 -7.70 11.09
C LYS A 56 9.17 -7.53 9.64
N ARG A 57 8.25 -7.63 8.67
CA ARG A 57 8.59 -7.47 7.26
C ARG A 57 9.10 -6.07 6.91
N ALA A 58 8.50 -5.02 7.45
CA ALA A 58 8.94 -3.64 7.24
C ALA A 58 10.37 -3.40 7.75
N ARG A 59 10.76 -4.02 8.87
CA ARG A 59 12.15 -3.99 9.36
C ARG A 59 13.09 -4.68 8.39
N GLN A 60 12.74 -5.86 7.90
CA GLN A 60 13.51 -6.58 6.88
C GLN A 60 13.76 -5.73 5.62
N ILE A 61 12.72 -5.06 5.11
CA ILE A 61 12.84 -4.17 3.94
C ILE A 61 13.74 -2.97 4.26
N ASN A 62 13.60 -2.38 5.45
CA ASN A 62 14.41 -1.25 5.87
C ASN A 62 15.90 -1.64 6.00
N ASP A 63 16.17 -2.80 6.60
CA ASP A 63 17.53 -3.31 6.78
C ASP A 63 18.17 -3.68 5.43
N TYR A 64 17.39 -4.23 4.49
CA TYR A 64 17.83 -4.41 3.11
C TYR A 64 18.35 -3.11 2.48
N TYR A 65 17.62 -2.00 2.60
CA TYR A 65 18.06 -0.71 2.06
C TYR A 65 19.30 -0.15 2.77
N ASN A 66 19.43 -0.39 4.08
CA ASN A 66 20.62 0.04 4.83
C ASN A 66 21.87 -0.76 4.46
N GLN A 67 21.73 -2.06 4.18
CA GLN A 67 22.84 -2.95 3.83
C GLN A 67 23.20 -2.93 2.34
N LEU A 68 22.34 -2.40 1.47
CA LEU A 68 22.55 -2.41 0.02
C LEU A 68 23.88 -1.77 -0.39
N GLY A 69 24.34 -0.75 0.34
CA GLY A 69 25.62 -0.09 0.11
C GLY A 69 26.84 -0.86 0.67
N GLU A 70 26.64 -1.76 1.62
CA GLU A 70 27.69 -2.54 2.28
C GLU A 70 27.99 -3.86 1.53
N GLY A 71 27.17 -4.23 0.55
CA GLY A 71 27.35 -5.44 -0.26
C GLY A 71 27.02 -6.74 0.47
N ILE A 72 26.40 -6.65 1.65
CA ILE A 72 25.94 -7.77 2.45
C ILE A 72 24.45 -7.93 2.16
N LEU A 73 24.06 -9.01 1.46
CA LEU A 73 22.67 -9.26 1.05
C LEU A 73 22.01 -10.30 1.96
N GLU A 74 21.96 -10.02 3.26
CA GLU A 74 21.32 -10.92 4.25
C GLU A 74 19.79 -10.84 4.20
N TYR A 75 19.25 -9.65 3.93
CA TYR A 75 17.80 -9.42 3.90
C TYR A 75 17.24 -9.42 2.48
N VAL A 76 16.01 -9.91 2.35
CA VAL A 76 15.27 -9.92 1.09
C VAL A 76 14.59 -8.56 0.90
N GLY A 77 14.88 -7.90 -0.23
CA GLY A 77 14.28 -6.62 -0.59
C GLY A 77 12.78 -6.70 -0.90
N PRO A 78 12.18 -5.60 -1.37
CA PRO A 78 10.77 -5.55 -1.76
C PRO A 78 10.41 -6.61 -2.82
N LEU A 79 9.27 -7.26 -2.63
CA LEU A 79 8.69 -8.26 -3.55
C LEU A 79 7.64 -7.64 -4.48
N VAL A 80 7.19 -6.44 -4.17
CA VAL A 80 6.36 -5.61 -5.05
C VAL A 80 7.15 -4.39 -5.50
N GLU A 81 6.78 -3.83 -6.65
CA GLU A 81 7.39 -2.58 -7.13
C GLU A 81 7.10 -1.43 -6.13
N PRO A 82 8.16 -0.81 -5.55
CA PRO A 82 8.00 0.30 -4.62
C PRO A 82 7.62 1.60 -5.32
N GLY A 83 6.71 2.37 -4.71
CA GLY A 83 6.44 3.75 -5.12
C GLY A 83 7.58 4.71 -4.76
N LEU A 84 7.49 5.95 -5.27
CA LEU A 84 8.46 7.00 -4.95
C LEU A 84 8.45 7.31 -3.45
N GLN A 85 9.59 7.09 -2.78
CA GLN A 85 9.76 7.31 -1.34
C GLN A 85 8.72 6.59 -0.47
N GLU A 86 8.22 5.45 -0.95
CA GLU A 86 7.27 4.64 -0.20
C GLU A 86 7.88 4.14 1.11
N LYS A 87 7.10 4.18 2.18
CA LYS A 87 7.57 3.70 3.49
C LYS A 87 7.64 2.18 3.50
N PRO A 88 8.65 1.55 4.11
CA PRO A 88 8.76 0.09 4.19
C PRO A 88 7.51 -0.61 4.73
N LEU A 89 6.78 0.03 5.65
CA LEU A 89 5.53 -0.51 6.16
C LEU A 89 4.40 -0.56 5.11
N SER A 90 4.33 0.44 4.22
CA SER A 90 3.36 0.45 3.12
C SER A 90 3.65 -0.66 2.12
N ILE A 91 4.93 -0.86 1.79
CA ILE A 91 5.39 -1.97 0.94
C ILE A 91 5.00 -3.31 1.57
N ALA A 92 5.29 -3.50 2.87
CA ALA A 92 4.94 -4.72 3.59
C ALA A 92 3.42 -5.00 3.58
N MET A 93 2.57 -3.99 3.76
CA MET A 93 1.11 -4.15 3.66
C MET A 93 0.68 -4.64 2.28
N ARG A 94 1.27 -4.08 1.21
CA ARG A 94 0.99 -4.47 -0.18
C ARG A 94 1.49 -5.88 -0.51
N GLU A 95 2.63 -6.28 0.03
CA GLU A 95 3.15 -7.65 -0.14
C GLU A 95 2.27 -8.69 0.56
N ILE A 96 1.77 -8.37 1.76
CA ILE A 96 0.79 -9.21 2.46
C ILE A 96 -0.47 -9.31 1.61
N HIS A 97 -1.03 -8.18 1.15
CA HIS A 97 -2.21 -8.14 0.28
C HIS A 97 -2.05 -8.91 -1.03
N ALA A 98 -0.83 -9.02 -1.56
CA ALA A 98 -0.53 -9.77 -2.78
C ALA A 98 -0.20 -11.26 -2.55
N ASP A 99 -0.31 -11.77 -1.31
CA ASP A 99 0.01 -13.15 -0.93
C ASP A 99 1.43 -13.59 -1.31
N LEU A 100 2.40 -12.66 -1.22
CA LEU A 100 3.80 -12.91 -1.58
C LEU A 100 4.67 -13.38 -0.40
N LEU A 101 4.08 -13.47 0.79
CA LEU A 101 4.78 -13.75 2.03
C LEU A 101 4.03 -14.82 2.81
N GLU A 102 4.79 -15.63 3.55
CA GLU A 102 4.26 -16.59 4.52
C GLU A 102 4.54 -16.11 5.95
N HIS A 103 3.63 -16.42 6.88
CA HIS A 103 3.83 -16.18 8.32
C HIS A 103 3.49 -17.41 9.13
N THR A 104 4.26 -17.62 10.20
CA THR A 104 4.03 -18.66 11.21
C THR A 104 3.79 -17.98 12.55
N GLU A 105 2.75 -18.42 13.27
CA GLU A 105 2.40 -17.91 14.59
C GLU A 105 2.86 -18.88 15.68
N GLY A 106 3.35 -18.35 16.81
CA GLY A 106 3.71 -19.16 17.98
C GLY A 106 5.17 -19.65 18.04
N GLU A 107 6.03 -19.18 17.13
CA GLU A 107 7.49 -19.35 17.18
C GLU A 107 8.21 -18.15 17.82
#